data_AF-A0A351UMZ6-F1
#
_entry.id   AF-A0A351UMZ6-F1
#
_cell.length_a   1.000
_cell.length_b   1.000
_cell.length_c   1.000
_cell.angle_alpha   90.00
_cell.angle_beta   90.00
_cell.angle_gamma   90.00
#
_symmetry.space_group_name_H-M   'P 1'
#
loop_
_entity.id
_entity.type
_entity.pdbx_description
1 polymer ?
#
loop_
_entity_poly.entity_id
_entity_poly.type
_entity_poly.pdbx_seq_one_letter_code
_entity_poly.pdbx_strand_id
1 'polypeptide(L)'
;MSVSSHLTPDPERRLRLIHGNIYDSLKWTDRKLAAVALLAMLEMSAIGLAVPGGTLARLALLALCLAALVSAVAGSPFIETLKPVPLLDQRGDKPRPGDTLVSEYDVARYSQAELTALLDRYLGGGVTGTPYYEDIVGQIVIGARVATRKRRLFAAACTLAILAQLCLAIRLAAGLTLP
;
A
#
# COMPACT_ATOMS: atom_id res chain seq x y z
N MET A 1 35.96 -26.95 -15.64
CA MET A 1 34.48 -27.04 -15.67
C MET A 1 33.96 -25.73 -16.24
N SER A 2 33.49 -25.73 -17.49
CA SER A 2 32.90 -24.53 -18.12
C SER A 2 31.47 -24.37 -17.61
N VAL A 3 31.27 -23.37 -16.75
CA VAL A 3 29.93 -22.93 -16.35
C VAL A 3 29.27 -22.35 -17.60
N SER A 4 28.13 -22.92 -17.96
CA SER A 4 27.34 -22.58 -19.14
C SER A 4 26.99 -21.08 -19.13
N SER A 5 27.51 -20.32 -20.08
CA SER A 5 27.18 -18.91 -20.33
C SER A 5 25.73 -18.69 -20.83
N HIS A 6 24.94 -19.76 -20.94
CA HIS A 6 23.55 -19.75 -21.40
C HIS A 6 22.51 -19.56 -20.26
N LEU A 7 22.97 -19.48 -19.01
CA LEU A 7 22.17 -19.18 -17.81
C LEU A 7 22.63 -17.87 -17.16
N THR A 8 23.18 -16.93 -17.93
CA THR A 8 23.34 -15.57 -17.43
C THR A 8 21.95 -15.03 -17.09
N PRO A 9 21.67 -14.69 -15.83
CA PRO A 9 20.40 -14.05 -15.50
C PRO A 9 20.36 -12.75 -16.29
N ASP A 10 19.45 -12.65 -17.26
CA ASP A 10 19.20 -11.39 -17.95
C ASP A 10 18.79 -10.35 -16.89
N PRO A 11 19.69 -9.40 -16.54
CA PRO A 11 19.48 -8.50 -15.42
C PRO A 11 18.26 -7.62 -15.70
N GLU A 12 18.07 -7.26 -16.98
CA GLU A 12 16.94 -6.47 -17.44
C GLU A 12 15.62 -7.22 -17.21
N ARG A 13 15.55 -8.51 -17.58
CA ARG A 13 14.35 -9.33 -17.34
C ARG A 13 14.02 -9.45 -15.85
N ARG A 14 15.02 -9.64 -14.99
CA ARG A 14 14.80 -9.74 -13.53
C ARG A 14 14.36 -8.42 -12.92
N LEU A 15 14.98 -7.30 -13.31
CA LEU A 15 14.57 -5.96 -12.88
C LEU A 15 13.14 -5.66 -13.34
N ARG A 16 12.80 -5.98 -14.60
CA ARG A 16 11.43 -5.85 -15.12
C ARG A 16 10.41 -6.65 -14.33
N LEU A 17 10.77 -7.86 -13.88
CA LEU A 17 9.89 -8.70 -13.06
C LEU A 17 9.64 -8.07 -11.68
N ILE A 18 10.69 -7.59 -11.01
CA ILE A 18 10.56 -6.91 -9.71
C ILE A 18 9.69 -5.66 -9.86
N HIS A 19 9.99 -4.84 -10.86
CA HIS A 19 9.22 -3.64 -11.19
C HIS A 19 7.74 -3.96 -11.49
N GLY A 20 7.49 -5.00 -12.30
CA GLY A 20 6.15 -5.48 -12.62
C GLY A 20 5.35 -5.91 -11.39
N ASN A 21 5.95 -6.70 -10.50
CA ASN A 21 5.30 -7.15 -9.27
C ASN A 21 4.88 -5.98 -8.36
N ILE A 22 5.76 -4.98 -8.20
CA ILE A 22 5.46 -3.78 -7.41
C ILE A 22 4.30 -3.00 -8.04
N TYR A 23 4.32 -2.85 -9.36
CA TYR A 23 3.28 -2.13 -10.08
C TYR A 23 1.92 -2.85 -10.07
N ASP A 24 1.91 -4.17 -10.17
CA ASP A 24 0.70 -4.98 -10.05
C ASP A 24 0.10 -4.91 -8.64
N SER A 25 0.95 -4.92 -7.62
CA SER A 25 0.50 -4.75 -6.24
C SER A 25 -0.05 -3.35 -5.94
N LEU A 26 0.57 -2.31 -6.53
CA LEU A 26 0.02 -0.94 -6.51
C LEU A 26 -1.38 -0.90 -7.10
N LYS A 27 -1.56 -1.42 -8.33
CA LYS A 27 -2.86 -1.50 -9.00
C LYS A 27 -3.88 -2.27 -8.17
N TRP A 28 -3.48 -3.37 -7.56
CA TRP A 28 -4.36 -4.16 -6.71
C TRP A 28 -4.78 -3.41 -5.45
N THR A 29 -3.86 -2.68 -4.84
CA THR A 29 -4.14 -1.82 -3.68
C THR A 29 -5.09 -0.67 -4.05
N ASP A 30 -4.92 -0.05 -5.22
CA ASP A 30 -5.82 0.99 -5.72
C ASP A 30 -7.24 0.47 -5.94
N ARG A 31 -7.39 -0.73 -6.51
CA ARG A 31 -8.72 -1.37 -6.64
C ARG A 31 -9.37 -1.61 -5.30
N LYS A 32 -8.61 -2.06 -4.29
CA LYS A 32 -9.11 -2.29 -2.93
C LYS A 32 -9.54 -0.98 -2.25
N LEU A 33 -8.75 0.08 -2.40
CA LEU A 33 -9.09 1.41 -1.90
C LEU A 33 -10.35 1.96 -2.55
N ALA A 34 -10.50 1.82 -3.87
CA ALA A 34 -11.70 2.22 -4.59
C ALA A 34 -12.93 1.43 -4.11
N ALA A 35 -12.79 0.12 -3.88
CA ALA A 35 -13.87 -0.71 -3.34
C ALA A 35 -14.29 -0.27 -1.92
N VAL A 36 -13.33 0.02 -1.03
CA VAL A 36 -13.63 0.52 0.32
C VAL A 36 -14.29 1.89 0.27
N ALA A 37 -13.84 2.79 -0.59
CA ALA A 37 -14.46 4.10 -0.78
C ALA A 37 -15.92 3.96 -1.24
N LEU A 38 -16.18 3.13 -2.25
CA LEU A 38 -17.53 2.85 -2.75
C LEU A 38 -18.42 2.25 -1.66
N LEU A 39 -17.91 1.26 -0.92
CA LEU A 39 -18.65 0.63 0.16
C LEU A 39 -19.00 1.65 1.25
N ALA A 40 -18.04 2.48 1.67
CA ALA A 40 -18.27 3.52 2.67
C ALA A 40 -19.34 4.52 2.21
N MET A 41 -19.31 4.94 0.94
CA MET A 41 -20.32 5.84 0.37
C MET A 41 -21.72 5.21 0.38
N LEU A 42 -21.83 3.94 -0.03
CA LEU A 42 -23.09 3.20 -0.03
C LEU A 42 -23.64 3.02 1.39
N GLU A 43 -22.79 2.64 2.35
CA GLU A 43 -23.17 2.49 3.75
C GLU A 43 -23.63 3.83 4.36
N MET A 44 -22.94 4.94 4.07
CA MET A 44 -23.38 6.26 4.51
C MET A 44 -24.78 6.62 3.99
N SER A 45 -25.06 6.37 2.71
CA SER A 45 -26.39 6.59 2.13
C SER A 45 -27.45 5.70 2.78
N ALA A 46 -27.14 4.42 3.02
CA ALA A 46 -28.06 3.48 3.67
C ALA A 46 -28.39 3.89 5.10
N ILE A 47 -27.38 4.29 5.90
CA ILE A 47 -27.57 4.75 7.29
C ILE A 47 -28.45 6.01 7.32
N GLY A 48 -28.21 6.96 6.40
CA GLY A 48 -29.00 8.18 6.30
C GLY A 48 -30.49 7.95 6.00
N LEU A 49 -30.84 6.84 5.34
CA LEU A 49 -32.21 6.48 4.99
C LEU A 49 -32.89 5.56 6.01
N ALA A 50 -32.16 4.61 6.58
CA ALA A 50 -32.74 3.50 7.34
C ALA A 50 -32.55 3.60 8.86
N VAL A 51 -31.56 4.36 9.35
CA VAL A 51 -31.21 4.36 10.78
C VAL A 51 -31.72 5.65 11.43
N PRO A 52 -32.68 5.57 12.38
CA PRO A 52 -33.12 6.75 13.11
C PRO A 52 -31.94 7.36 13.88
N GLY A 53 -31.90 8.69 13.92
CA GLY A 53 -30.78 9.45 14.46
C GLY A 53 -30.32 9.01 15.85
N GLY A 54 -29.06 9.31 16.18
CA GLY A 54 -28.46 9.00 17.48
C GLY A 54 -26.97 9.29 17.49
N THR A 55 -26.38 9.37 18.68
CA THR A 55 -24.93 9.61 18.85
C THR A 55 -24.09 8.53 18.18
N LEU A 56 -24.44 7.25 18.37
CA LEU A 56 -23.77 6.12 17.72
C LEU A 56 -23.89 6.12 16.19
N ALA A 57 -25.05 6.48 15.65
CA ALA A 57 -25.24 6.60 14.20
C ALA A 57 -24.39 7.73 13.61
N ARG A 58 -24.28 8.87 14.31
CA ARG A 58 -23.40 9.99 13.91
C ARG A 58 -21.93 9.60 13.96
N LEU A 59 -21.50 8.85 14.98
CA LEU A 59 -20.13 8.34 15.07
C LEU A 59 -19.81 7.37 13.93
N ALA A 60 -20.75 6.48 13.58
CA ALA A 60 -20.59 5.59 12.44
C ALA A 60 -20.47 6.36 11.12
N LEU A 61 -21.33 7.36 10.89
CA LEU A 61 -21.23 8.22 9.70
C LEU A 61 -19.90 8.99 9.63
N LEU A 62 -19.43 9.52 10.77
CA LEU A 62 -18.15 10.21 10.83
C LEU A 62 -16.99 9.26 10.52
N ALA A 63 -17.00 8.04 11.07
CA ALA A 63 -15.99 7.03 10.79
C ALA A 63 -15.99 6.60 9.31
N LEU A 64 -17.16 6.43 8.68
CA LEU A 64 -17.26 6.13 7.24
C LEU A 64 -16.82 7.30 6.37
N CYS A 65 -17.12 8.54 6.76
CA CYS A 65 -16.67 9.74 6.05
C CYS A 65 -15.13 9.83 6.09
N LEU A 66 -14.53 9.57 7.25
CA LEU A 66 -13.07 9.47 7.38
C LEU A 66 -12.50 8.32 6.56
N ALA A 67 -13.14 7.14 6.54
CA ALA A 67 -12.69 6.01 5.73
C ALA A 67 -12.72 6.34 4.22
N ALA A 68 -13.77 7.02 3.76
CA ALA A 68 -13.89 7.48 2.37
C ALA A 68 -12.82 8.53 2.04
N LEU A 69 -12.60 9.51 2.93
CA LEU A 69 -11.58 10.54 2.76
C LEU A 69 -10.17 9.94 2.70
N VAL A 70 -9.83 9.04 3.63
CA VAL A 70 -8.55 8.32 3.65
C VAL A 70 -8.36 7.52 2.36
N SER A 71 -9.42 6.85 1.89
CA SER A 71 -9.37 6.08 0.64
C SER A 71 -9.17 6.98 -0.59
N ALA A 72 -9.81 8.14 -0.64
CA ALA A 72 -9.64 9.12 -1.71
C ALA A 72 -8.23 9.73 -1.72
N VAL A 73 -7.69 10.06 -0.54
CA VAL A 73 -6.30 10.54 -0.40
C VAL A 73 -5.31 9.46 -0.82
N ALA A 74 -5.55 8.21 -0.44
CA ALA A 74 -4.69 7.08 -0.79
C ALA A 74 -4.68 6.77 -2.29
N GLY A 75 -5.83 6.91 -2.96
CA GLY A 75 -5.95 6.74 -4.42
C GLY A 75 -5.50 7.97 -5.23
N SER A 76 -5.17 9.07 -4.57
CA SER A 76 -4.79 10.32 -5.24
C SER A 76 -3.40 10.23 -5.88
N PRO A 77 -3.18 10.77 -7.09
CA PRO A 77 -1.85 10.82 -7.71
C PRO A 77 -0.86 11.66 -6.88
N PHE A 78 -1.35 12.55 -6.01
CA PHE A 78 -0.50 13.36 -5.13
C PHE A 78 0.24 12.54 -4.07
N ILE A 79 -0.15 11.28 -3.83
CA ILE A 79 0.56 10.43 -2.86
C ILE A 79 1.98 10.07 -3.30
N GLU A 80 2.25 10.12 -4.60
CA GLU A 80 3.55 9.89 -5.21
C GLU A 80 4.49 11.08 -5.01
N THR A 81 3.96 12.30 -4.98
CA THR A 81 4.73 13.54 -4.82
C THR A 81 4.85 14.02 -3.38
N LEU A 82 4.07 13.42 -2.46
CA LEU A 82 4.10 13.75 -1.05
C LEU A 82 5.48 13.46 -0.44
N LYS A 83 6.03 14.48 0.24
CA LYS A 83 7.24 14.35 1.05
C LYS A 83 7.07 13.17 2.02
N PRO A 84 8.13 12.39 2.27
CA PRO A 84 8.05 11.25 3.16
C PRO A 84 7.58 11.67 4.55
N VAL A 85 6.52 11.01 5.02
CA VAL A 85 5.87 11.29 6.30
C VAL A 85 6.35 10.22 7.31
N PRO A 86 7.01 10.57 8.42
CA PRO A 86 7.64 9.58 9.33
C PRO A 86 6.73 8.45 9.83
N LEU A 87 5.42 8.70 9.93
CA LEU A 87 4.43 7.70 10.34
C LEU A 87 4.06 6.72 9.21
N LEU A 88 4.10 7.17 7.95
CA LEU A 88 3.74 6.37 6.77
C LEU A 88 4.96 5.78 6.07
N ASP A 89 6.10 6.47 6.17
CA ASP A 89 7.39 6.11 5.63
C ASP A 89 8.31 5.73 6.78
N GLN A 90 8.46 4.44 7.02
CA GLN A 90 9.54 3.92 7.87
C GLN A 90 10.87 4.06 7.14
N ARG A 91 11.32 5.30 6.93
CA ARG A 91 12.72 5.59 6.58
C ARG A 91 13.55 5.29 7.83
N GLY A 92 14.24 4.15 7.83
CA GLY A 92 15.22 3.85 8.88
C GLY A 92 15.16 2.44 9.47
N ASP A 93 14.22 1.60 9.05
CA ASP A 93 14.37 0.17 9.31
C ASP A 93 15.59 -0.32 8.51
N LYS A 94 16.67 -0.67 9.22
CA LYS A 94 17.85 -1.25 8.60
C LYS A 94 17.43 -2.49 7.80
N PRO A 95 17.97 -2.70 6.58
CA PRO A 95 17.80 -3.95 5.84
C PRO A 95 18.06 -5.14 6.74
N ARG A 96 17.14 -6.11 6.76
CA ARG A 96 17.24 -7.28 7.64
C ARG A 96 17.74 -8.49 6.86
N PRO A 97 18.55 -9.36 7.50
CA PRO A 97 18.89 -10.65 6.93
C PRO A 97 17.61 -11.49 6.82
N GLY A 98 17.09 -11.66 5.60
CA GLY A 98 15.82 -12.33 5.31
C GLY A 98 14.84 -11.51 4.47
N ASP A 99 15.14 -10.24 4.23
CA ASP A 99 14.36 -9.38 3.34
C ASP A 99 14.30 -9.98 1.92
N THR A 100 13.10 -9.98 1.34
CA THR A 100 12.83 -10.56 0.02
C THR A 100 12.67 -9.46 -1.03
N LEU A 101 13.30 -9.63 -2.20
CA LEU A 101 13.12 -8.70 -3.34
C LEU A 101 11.73 -8.77 -3.99
N VAL A 102 10.86 -9.64 -3.49
CA VAL A 102 9.48 -9.84 -3.95
C VAL A 102 8.50 -8.97 -3.17
N SER A 103 8.78 -8.71 -1.89
CA SER A 103 7.90 -7.93 -1.01
C SER A 103 8.16 -6.44 -1.17
N GLU A 104 7.14 -5.66 -1.54
CA GLU A 104 7.27 -4.20 -1.58
C GLU A 104 7.66 -3.62 -0.21
N TYR A 105 7.22 -4.27 0.87
CA TYR A 105 7.52 -3.83 2.23
C TYR A 105 9.01 -3.91 2.54
N ASP A 106 9.66 -4.97 2.08
CA ASP A 106 11.09 -5.18 2.27
C ASP A 106 11.88 -4.24 1.36
N VAL A 107 11.48 -4.14 0.08
CA VAL A 107 12.12 -3.27 -0.91
C VAL A 107 12.03 -1.79 -0.52
N ALA A 108 10.93 -1.34 0.10
CA ALA A 108 10.74 0.05 0.50
C ALA A 108 11.76 0.54 1.57
N ARG A 109 12.38 -0.38 2.31
CA ARG A 109 13.37 -0.10 3.36
C ARG A 109 14.73 0.26 2.81
N TYR A 110 15.07 -0.24 1.63
CA TYR A 110 16.36 0.03 1.00
C TYR A 110 16.43 1.48 0.50
N SER A 111 17.60 2.08 0.62
CA SER A 111 17.98 3.22 -0.23
C SER A 111 18.23 2.76 -1.66
N GLN A 112 18.18 3.68 -2.62
CA GLN A 112 18.49 3.36 -4.02
C GLN A 112 19.91 2.79 -4.13
N ALA A 113 20.90 3.40 -3.48
CA ALA A 113 22.28 2.93 -3.50
C ALA A 113 22.44 1.52 -2.91
N GLU A 114 21.79 1.22 -1.78
CA GLU A 114 21.83 -0.12 -1.17
C GLU A 114 21.16 -1.17 -2.04
N LEU A 115 19.99 -0.84 -2.62
CA LEU A 115 19.29 -1.76 -3.50
C LEU A 115 20.09 -2.01 -4.79
N THR A 116 20.68 -0.96 -5.37
CA THR A 116 21.57 -1.07 -6.53
C THR A 116 22.75 -1.98 -6.21
N ALA A 117 23.44 -1.78 -5.09
CA ALA A 117 24.59 -2.62 -4.70
C ALA A 117 24.18 -4.08 -4.45
N LEU A 118 23.01 -4.30 -3.83
CA LEU A 118 22.47 -5.65 -3.61
C LEU A 118 22.10 -6.34 -4.92
N LEU A 119 21.44 -5.63 -5.83
CA LEU A 119 21.06 -6.15 -7.14
C LEU A 119 22.27 -6.39 -8.05
N ASP A 120 23.27 -5.53 -8.00
CA ASP A 120 24.54 -5.72 -8.72
C ASP A 120 25.23 -7.02 -8.27
N ARG A 121 25.26 -7.28 -6.96
CA ARG A 121 25.78 -8.55 -6.42
C ARG A 121 24.89 -9.75 -6.76
N TYR A 122 23.57 -9.58 -6.77
CA TYR A 122 22.60 -10.66 -7.01
C TYR A 122 22.50 -11.08 -8.49
N LEU A 123 22.69 -10.13 -9.41
CA LEU A 123 22.57 -10.33 -10.85
C LEU A 123 23.91 -10.68 -11.52
N GLY A 124 25.01 -10.68 -10.77
CA GLY A 124 26.34 -11.02 -11.30
C GLY A 124 27.08 -9.83 -11.93
N GLY A 125 26.70 -8.60 -11.57
CA GLY A 125 27.30 -7.35 -12.03
C GLY A 125 26.53 -6.67 -13.18
N GLY A 126 26.85 -5.40 -13.43
CA GLY A 126 26.37 -4.62 -14.58
C GLY A 126 25.21 -3.68 -14.29
N VAL A 127 24.63 -3.70 -13.08
CA VAL A 127 23.56 -2.77 -12.67
C VAL A 127 24.16 -1.37 -12.43
N THR A 128 25.31 -1.31 -11.76
CA THR A 128 26.07 -0.08 -11.50
C THR A 128 26.80 0.45 -12.74
N GLY A 129 26.91 -0.38 -13.79
CA GLY A 129 27.64 -0.05 -15.02
C GLY A 129 26.83 0.71 -16.06
N THR A 130 25.50 0.79 -15.91
CA THR A 130 24.61 1.46 -16.88
C THR A 130 23.60 2.36 -16.17
N PRO A 131 23.53 3.66 -16.50
CA PRO A 131 22.55 4.59 -15.91
C PRO A 131 21.09 4.14 -16.06
N TYR A 132 20.80 3.39 -17.12
CA TYR A 132 19.47 2.84 -17.38
C TYR A 132 18.98 1.91 -16.26
N TYR A 133 19.82 0.98 -15.80
CA TYR A 133 19.43 0.07 -14.71
C TYR A 133 19.32 0.80 -13.37
N GLU A 134 20.14 1.82 -13.13
CA GLU A 134 20.03 2.65 -11.92
C GLU A 134 18.70 3.41 -11.84
N ASP A 135 18.17 3.88 -12.97
CA ASP A 135 16.86 4.54 -13.04
C ASP A 135 15.72 3.54 -12.75
N ILE A 136 15.77 2.34 -13.32
CA ILE A 136 14.78 1.28 -13.02
C ILE A 136 14.80 0.93 -11.53
N VAL A 137 15.98 0.83 -10.91
CA VAL A 137 16.09 0.59 -9.47
C VAL A 137 15.51 1.76 -8.67
N GLY A 138 15.72 2.99 -9.13
CA GLY A 138 15.06 4.18 -8.57
C GLY A 138 13.54 4.09 -8.59
N GLN A 139 12.97 3.74 -9.75
CA GLN A 139 11.52 3.55 -9.94
C GLN A 139 10.97 2.42 -9.05
N ILE A 140 11.70 1.31 -8.91
CA ILE A 140 11.37 0.20 -8.01
C ILE A 140 11.27 0.69 -6.55
N VAL A 141 12.27 1.42 -6.06
CA VAL A 141 12.27 1.93 -4.67
C VAL A 141 11.13 2.91 -4.43
N ILE A 142 10.91 3.84 -5.38
CA ILE A 142 9.82 4.81 -5.28
C ILE A 142 8.46 4.09 -5.29
N GLY A 143 8.25 3.18 -6.24
CA GLY A 143 7.03 2.38 -6.36
C GLY A 143 6.75 1.56 -5.10
N ALA A 144 7.75 0.89 -4.55
CA ALA A 144 7.62 0.12 -3.31
C ALA A 144 7.21 1.01 -2.12
N ARG A 145 7.80 2.21 -2.00
CA ARG A 145 7.43 3.17 -0.95
C ARG A 145 6.00 3.66 -1.12
N VAL A 146 5.59 4.02 -2.33
CA VAL A 146 4.19 4.39 -2.61
C VAL A 146 3.24 3.24 -2.26
N ALA A 147 3.58 2.01 -2.62
CA ALA A 147 2.77 0.83 -2.35
C ALA A 147 2.58 0.59 -0.85
N THR A 148 3.67 0.66 -0.08
CA THR A 148 3.62 0.53 1.37
C THR A 148 2.79 1.63 2.04
N ARG A 149 2.89 2.89 1.59
CA ARG A 149 2.02 3.98 2.08
C ARG A 149 0.56 3.71 1.80
N LYS A 150 0.21 3.40 0.54
CA LYS A 150 -1.17 3.08 0.13
C LYS A 150 -1.73 1.92 0.94
N ARG A 151 -0.93 0.89 1.20
CA ARG A 151 -1.32 -0.25 2.04
C ARG A 151 -1.59 0.13 3.49
N ARG A 152 -0.80 1.03 4.09
CA ARG A 152 -1.05 1.56 5.44
C ARG A 152 -2.34 2.37 5.49
N LEU A 153 -2.57 3.24 4.50
CA LEU A 153 -3.81 4.00 4.40
C LEU A 153 -5.03 3.10 4.18
N PHE A 154 -4.88 2.04 3.37
CA PHE A 154 -5.90 1.02 3.22
C PHE A 154 -6.23 0.35 4.57
N ALA A 155 -5.21 -0.05 5.34
CA ALA A 155 -5.41 -0.61 6.67
C ALA A 155 -6.15 0.39 7.60
N ALA A 156 -5.76 1.67 7.58
CA ALA A 156 -6.44 2.72 8.36
C ALA A 156 -7.90 2.89 7.93
N ALA A 157 -8.19 2.88 6.62
CA ALA A 157 -9.57 2.95 6.11
C ALA A 157 -10.39 1.72 6.56
N CYS A 158 -9.81 0.52 6.52
CA CYS A 158 -10.46 -0.69 7.04
C CYS A 158 -10.74 -0.60 8.54
N THR A 159 -9.80 -0.10 9.35
CA THR A 159 -10.03 0.06 10.79
C THR A 159 -11.16 1.05 11.09
N LEU A 160 -11.27 2.12 10.32
CA LEU A 160 -12.37 3.09 10.43
C LEU A 160 -13.71 2.47 10.02
N ALA A 161 -13.74 1.69 8.94
CA ALA A 161 -14.93 0.97 8.51
C ALA A 161 -15.40 -0.05 9.55
N ILE A 162 -14.47 -0.84 10.14
CA ILE A 162 -14.80 -1.78 11.22
C ILE A 162 -15.36 -1.03 12.44
N LEU A 163 -14.76 0.10 12.82
CA LEU A 163 -15.25 0.92 13.92
C LEU A 163 -16.67 1.44 13.65
N ALA A 164 -16.96 1.87 12.42
CA ALA A 164 -18.30 2.26 12.02
C ALA A 164 -19.30 1.11 12.15
N GLN A 165 -18.93 -0.09 11.68
CA GLN A 165 -19.77 -1.29 11.78
C GLN A 165 -20.03 -1.68 13.24
N LEU A 166 -19.04 -1.58 14.13
CA LEU A 166 -19.22 -1.79 15.56
C LEU A 166 -20.20 -0.80 16.18
N CYS A 167 -20.10 0.49 15.84
CA CYS A 167 -21.04 1.51 16.32
C CYS A 167 -22.48 1.22 15.86
N LEU A 168 -22.66 0.79 14.62
CA LEU A 168 -23.97 0.41 14.08
C LEU A 168 -24.52 -0.85 14.75
N ALA A 169 -23.69 -1.88 14.94
CA ALA A 169 -24.08 -3.11 15.60
C ALA A 169 -24.55 -2.86 17.04
N ILE A 170 -23.82 -2.02 17.81
CA ILE A 170 -24.21 -1.63 19.17
C ILE A 170 -25.54 -0.86 19.15
N ARG A 171 -25.73 0.04 18.18
CA ARG A 171 -26.98 0.81 18.05
C ARG A 171 -28.18 -0.06 17.73
N LEU A 172 -28.02 -1.04 16.83
CA LEU A 172 -29.07 -1.99 16.46
C LEU A 172 -29.41 -2.91 17.62
N ALA A 173 -28.40 -3.43 18.34
CA ALA A 173 -28.59 -4.23 19.54
C ALA A 173 -29.34 -3.47 20.63
N ALA A 174 -28.96 -2.21 20.90
CA ALA A 174 -29.63 -1.35 21.88
C ALA A 174 -31.05 -0.90 21.43
N GLY A 175 -31.32 -0.90 20.12
CA GLY A 175 -32.64 -0.60 19.58
C GLY A 175 -33.63 -1.77 19.72
N LEU A 176 -33.12 -3.01 19.72
CA LEU A 176 -33.92 -4.23 19.91
C LEU A 176 -34.32 -4.47 21.37
N THR A 177 -33.69 -3.77 22.32
CA THR A 177 -33.92 -3.96 23.77
C THR A 177 -34.99 -3.05 24.38
N LEU A 178 -35.68 -2.23 23.58
CA LEU A 178 -36.78 -1.37 24.05
C LEU A 178 -38.13 -1.95 23.57
N PRO A 179 -38.91 -2.60 24.46
CA PRO A 179 -40.32 -2.91 24.21
C PRO A 179 -41.21 -1.66 24.25
#